data_AF-A0A4Y2D1T4-F1
#
_entry.id   AF-A0A4Y2D1T4-F1
#
_cell.length_a   1.000
_cell.length_b   1.000
_cell.length_c   1.000
_cell.angle_alpha   90.00
_cell.angle_beta   90.00
_cell.angle_gamma   90.00
#
_symmetry.space_group_name_H-M   'P 1'
#
loop_
_entity.id
_entity.type
_entity.pdbx_description
1 polymer ?
#
loop_
_entity_poly.entity_id
_entity_poly.type
_entity_poly.pdbx_seq_one_letter_code
_entity_poly.pdbx_strand_id
1 'polypeptide(L)' 'MITPRDNVRRGVTFQGRDYYLLQLHFHWGSEKNPGAEHTLNRRRLEMEVS' A
#
# COMPACT_ATOMS: atom_id res chain seq x y z
N MET A 1 5.49 1.10 -9.32
CA MET A 1 5.21 -0.34 -9.11
C MET A 1 6.51 -1.01 -8.69
N ILE A 2 6.53 -1.58 -7.49
CA ILE A 2 7.70 -2.28 -6.93
C ILE A 2 7.33 -3.75 -6.82
N THR A 3 8.13 -4.62 -7.44
CA THR A 3 7.95 -6.07 -7.43
C THR A 3 9.20 -6.74 -6.86
N PRO A 4 9.09 -7.59 -5.82
CA PRO A 4 10.22 -8.36 -5.30
C PRO A 4 10.82 -9.27 -6.39
N ARG A 5 12.15 -9.35 -6.48
CA ARG A 5 12.88 -10.17 -7.47
C ARG A 5 13.79 -11.25 -6.86
N ASP A 6 13.82 -11.35 -5.54
CA ASP A 6 14.72 -12.24 -4.80
C ASP A 6 14.21 -13.68 -4.67
N ASN A 7 13.18 -14.05 -5.46
CA ASN A 7 12.50 -15.35 -5.42
C ASN A 7 11.92 -15.74 -4.04
N VAL A 8 11.84 -14.80 -3.10
CA VAL A 8 11.22 -15.03 -1.79
C VAL A 8 9.74 -14.66 -1.87
N ARG A 9 8.88 -15.66 -1.66
CA ARG A 9 7.43 -15.47 -1.57
C ARG A 9 7.08 -14.82 -0.24
N ARG A 10 6.59 -13.59 -0.28
CA ARG A 10 6.14 -12.83 0.89
C ARG A 10 4.61 -12.91 1.00
N GLY A 11 4.10 -13.06 2.21
CA GLY A 11 2.66 -13.22 2.43
C GLY A 11 2.28 -13.24 3.89
N VAL A 12 0.98 -13.30 4.14
CA VAL A 12 0.39 -13.42 5.48
C VAL A 12 -0.71 -14.47 5.46
N THR A 13 -0.84 -15.23 6.54
CA THR A 13 -2.02 -16.07 6.78
C THR A 13 -2.99 -15.30 7.67
N PHE A 14 -4.20 -15.06 7.18
CA PHE A 14 -5.25 -14.37 7.92
C PHE A 14 -6.52 -15.21 7.88
N GLN A 15 -7.05 -15.56 9.06
CA GLN A 15 -8.26 -16.39 9.20
C GLN A 15 -8.21 -17.71 8.42
N GLY A 16 -7.05 -18.38 8.42
CA GLY A 16 -6.84 -19.65 7.71
C GLY A 16 -6.72 -19.52 6.19
N ARG A 17 -6.58 -18.30 5.67
CA ARG A 17 -6.36 -18.04 4.24
C ARG A 17 -5.00 -17.40 4.01
N ASP A 18 -4.30 -17.86 2.98
CA ASP A 18 -3.00 -17.32 2.61
C ASP A 18 -3.14 -16.22 1.56
N TYR A 19 -2.46 -15.11 1.81
CA TYR A 19 -2.35 -13.98 0.90
C TYR A 19 -0.89 -13.74 0.56
N TYR A 20 -0.60 -13.53 -0.71
CA TYR A 20 0.77 -13.38 -1.21
C TYR A 20 0.96 -12.01 -1.84
N LEU A 21 2.05 -11.35 -1.49
CA LEU A 21 2.42 -10.05 -2.03
C LEU A 21 2.82 -10.20 -3.51
N LEU A 22 2.08 -9.52 -4.38
CA LEU A 22 2.39 -9.48 -5.82
C LEU A 22 3.20 -8.23 -6.18
N GLN A 23 2.77 -7.08 -5.68
CA GLN A 23 3.33 -5.78 -5.96
C GLN A 23 2.89 -4.79 -4.88
N LEU A 24 3.59 -3.66 -4.80
CA LEU A 24 3.07 -2.47 -4.15
C LEU A 24 3.30 -1.22 -5.00
N HIS A 25 2.51 -0.19 -4.72
CA HIS A 25 2.65 1.14 -5.29
C HIS A 25 2.25 2.20 -4.27
N PHE A 26 2.57 3.46 -4.58
CA PHE A 26 2.29 4.59 -3.72
C PHE A 26 1.29 5.50 -4.40
N HIS A 27 0.39 6.06 -3.59
CA HIS A 27 -0.49 7.16 -3.95
C HIS A 27 0.01 8.39 -3.21
N TRP A 28 0.31 9.46 -3.94
CA TRP A 28 0.74 10.72 -3.35
C TRP A 28 0.19 11.89 -4.18
N GLY A 29 0.22 13.06 -3.57
CA GLY A 29 -0.29 14.29 -4.16
C GLY A 29 0.79 15.36 -4.23
N SER A 30 0.37 16.61 -4.11
CA SER A 30 1.27 17.78 -4.02
C SER A 30 1.31 18.30 -2.59
N GLU A 31 2.24 19.19 -2.28
CA GLU A 31 2.33 19.83 -0.95
C GLU A 31 1.01 20.48 -0.49
N LYS A 32 0.23 21.04 -1.42
CA LYS A 32 -1.07 21.68 -1.14
C LYS A 32 -2.26 20.73 -1.25
N ASN A 33 -2.08 19.57 -1.88
CA ASN A 33 -3.15 18.60 -2.11
C ASN A 33 -2.63 17.19 -1.76
N PRO A 34 -2.76 16.74 -0.49
CA PRO A 34 -2.33 15.42 -0.04
C PRO A 34 -3.00 14.29 -0.85
N GLY A 35 -2.31 13.16 -1.04
CA GLY A 35 -2.71 12.14 -2.01
C GLY A 35 -3.03 10.75 -1.49
N ALA A 36 -3.05 10.50 -0.18
CA ALA A 36 -3.54 9.24 0.37
C ALA A 36 -4.96 8.96 -0.11
N GLU A 37 -5.34 7.70 -0.35
CA GLU A 37 -6.67 7.35 -0.84
C GLU A 37 -7.70 7.36 0.30
N HIS A 38 -7.35 6.72 1.42
CA HIS A 38 -8.13 6.72 2.64
C HIS A 38 -7.98 8.04 3.42
N THR A 39 -8.96 8.32 4.29
CA THR A 39 -8.96 9.49 5.16
C THR A 39 -9.19 9.09 6.61
N LEU A 40 -8.59 9.83 7.54
CA LEU A 40 -8.84 9.68 8.97
C LEU A 40 -9.47 10.97 9.49
N ASN A 41 -10.67 10.89 10.07
CA ASN A 41 -11.41 12.06 10.56
C ASN A 41 -11.54 13.17 9.50
N ARG A 42 -11.80 12.79 8.24
CA ARG A 42 -11.88 13.69 7.07
C ARG A 42 -10.56 14.38 6.68
N ARG A 43 -9.43 14.05 7.31
CA ARG A 43 -8.10 14.48 6.88
C ARG A 43 -7.51 13.44 5.92
N ARG A 44 -7.06 13.90 4.75
CA ARG A 44 -6.25 13.12 3.81
C ARG A 44 -4.77 13.26 4.18
N LEU A 45 -4.06 12.13 4.21
CA LEU A 45 -2.62 12.10 4.48
C LEU A 45 -1.81 12.28 3.18
N GLU A 46 -0.52 12.52 3.35
CA GLU A 46 0.39 12.93 2.29
C GLU A 46 0.58 11.80 1.26
N MET A 47 0.69 10.56 1.73
CA MET A 47 0.92 9.38 0.91
C MET A 47 0.24 8.15 1.51
N GLU A 48 -0.12 7.19 0.65
CA GLU A 48 -0.58 5.86 1.02
C GLU A 48 0.13 4.79 0.18
N VAL A 49 0.30 3.60 0.77
CA VAL A 49 0.84 2.42 0.09
C VAL A 49 -0.27 1.39 -0.13
N SER A 50 -0.32 0.86 -1.35
CA SER A 50 -1.31 -0.12 -1.83
C SER A 50 -0.62 -1.33 -2.46
#